data_AF-A0A1Y3B6J7-F1
#
_entry.id   AF-A0A1Y3B6J7-F1
#
_cell.length_a   1.000
_cell.length_b   1.000
_cell.length_c   1.000
_cell.angle_alpha   90.00
_cell.angle_beta   90.00
_cell.angle_gamma   90.00
#
_symmetry.space_group_name_H-M   'P 1'
#
loop_
_entity.id
_entity.type
_entity.pdbx_description
1 polymer ?
#
loop_
_entity_poly.entity_id
_entity_poly.type
_entity_poly.pdbx_seq_one_letter_code
_entity_poly.pdbx_strand_id
1 'polypeptide(L)'
;SIKDVKRGKIVSIKKTTKTTGKPKALNTVELLKVASAKLGIGPHTAMQMAERLYTQGYISYPRTETTLYPKNFDFIDVLQSQRSNNVWGSDVQDLITQGFSPPRSGHDAGDHPPITPMKAATPIELGGDSWRIYEYITRHFMATLSTDMIHDVVTIIAEIGSQSFRTSSSELKYPGFSKFLPKGSTINERSIPSMLRENDEILISEIKINNHMTQAP
;
A
#
# COMPACT_ATOMS: atom_id res chain seq x y z
N SER A 1 9.21 -22.06 -36.98
CA SER A 1 8.95 -20.74 -36.36
C SER A 1 8.65 -20.95 -34.88
N ILE A 2 8.82 -19.97 -33.98
CA ILE A 2 8.38 -20.15 -32.58
C ILE A 2 6.88 -20.46 -32.51
N LYS A 3 6.10 -19.97 -33.47
CA LYS A 3 4.67 -20.24 -33.62
C LYS A 3 4.31 -21.72 -33.78
N ASP A 4 5.27 -22.57 -34.17
CA ASP A 4 5.05 -24.00 -34.39
C ASP A 4 5.43 -24.84 -33.16
N VAL A 5 5.98 -24.21 -32.13
CA VAL A 5 6.40 -24.89 -30.89
C VAL A 5 5.16 -25.24 -30.06
N LYS A 6 4.95 -26.52 -29.82
CA LYS A 6 3.79 -27.03 -29.07
C LYS A 6 4.10 -27.36 -27.60
N ARG A 7 5.38 -27.42 -27.26
CA ARG A 7 5.90 -27.88 -25.97
C ARG A 7 6.98 -26.93 -25.48
N GLY A 8 6.97 -26.67 -24.18
CA GLY A 8 8.03 -25.97 -23.49
C GLY A 8 8.50 -26.77 -22.29
N LYS A 9 9.56 -26.31 -21.64
CA LYS A 9 10.09 -26.92 -20.43
C LYS A 9 10.24 -25.88 -19.34
N ILE A 10 9.80 -26.20 -18.13
CA ILE A 10 10.13 -25.39 -16.96
C ILE A 10 11.59 -25.62 -16.61
N VAL A 11 12.39 -24.56 -16.66
CA VAL A 11 13.83 -24.63 -16.36
C VAL A 11 14.19 -24.07 -15.01
N SER A 12 13.34 -23.24 -14.42
CA SER A 12 13.54 -22.76 -13.05
C SER A 12 12.22 -22.43 -12.36
N ILE A 13 12.13 -22.81 -11.09
CA ILE A 13 11.09 -22.35 -10.17
C ILE A 13 11.77 -21.79 -8.92
N LYS A 14 11.73 -20.47 -8.78
CA LYS A 14 12.29 -19.78 -7.61
C LYS A 14 11.17 -19.31 -6.69
N LYS A 15 11.18 -19.77 -5.44
CA LYS A 15 10.30 -19.28 -4.37
C LYS A 15 11.09 -18.33 -3.47
N THR A 16 10.55 -17.14 -3.23
CA THR A 16 11.17 -16.16 -2.34
C THR A 16 10.10 -15.49 -1.50
N THR A 17 10.32 -15.40 -0.20
CA THR A 17 9.55 -14.50 0.66
C THR A 17 10.08 -13.09 0.48
N LYS A 18 9.18 -12.13 0.26
CA LYS A 18 9.48 -10.71 0.12
C LYS A 18 8.77 -9.90 1.19
N THR A 19 9.47 -8.88 1.66
CA THR A 19 8.93 -7.91 2.61
C THR A 19 8.76 -6.57 1.90
N THR A 20 7.54 -6.03 1.95
CA THR A 20 7.24 -4.67 1.53
C THR A 20 7.17 -3.80 2.77
N GLY A 21 8.07 -2.82 2.84
CA GLY A 21 8.12 -1.90 3.98
C GLY A 21 6.86 -1.06 4.09
N LYS A 22 6.39 -0.86 5.32
CA LYS A 22 5.30 0.07 5.65
C LYS A 22 5.59 1.51 5.19
N PRO A 23 4.58 2.37 5.07
CA PRO A 23 4.79 3.75 4.61
C PRO A 23 5.58 4.57 5.64
N LYS A 24 6.20 5.65 5.15
CA LYS A 24 6.68 6.73 6.01
C LYS A 24 5.50 7.57 6.53
N ALA A 25 5.76 8.42 7.51
CA ALA A 25 4.75 9.36 7.98
C ALA A 25 4.26 10.27 6.83
N LEU A 26 3.00 10.71 6.92
CA LEU A 26 2.33 11.40 5.82
C LEU A 26 2.78 12.85 5.73
N ASN A 27 3.16 13.30 4.53
CA ASN A 27 3.39 14.70 4.23
C ASN A 27 2.39 15.21 3.18
N THR A 28 2.47 16.49 2.83
CA THR A 28 1.54 17.12 1.89
C THR A 28 1.58 16.47 0.51
N VAL A 29 2.77 16.25 -0.04
CA VAL A 29 2.94 15.73 -1.40
C VAL A 29 2.30 14.34 -1.52
N GLU A 30 2.51 13.48 -0.53
CA GLU A 30 1.95 12.12 -0.55
C GLU A 30 0.43 12.13 -0.36
N LEU A 31 -0.09 12.96 0.55
CA LEU A 31 -1.54 13.13 0.72
C LEU A 31 -2.22 13.52 -0.60
N LEU A 32 -1.67 14.51 -1.30
CA LEU A 32 -2.24 15.00 -2.57
C LEU A 32 -2.15 13.95 -3.69
N LYS A 33 -1.04 13.21 -3.77
CA LYS A 33 -0.88 12.10 -4.73
C LYS A 33 -1.95 11.03 -4.52
N VAL A 34 -2.16 10.60 -3.27
CA VAL A 34 -3.13 9.56 -2.97
C VAL A 34 -4.56 10.07 -3.12
N ALA A 35 -4.84 11.31 -2.73
CA ALA A 35 -6.14 11.93 -2.99
C ALA A 35 -6.50 11.88 -4.48
N SER A 36 -5.57 12.24 -5.37
CA SER A 36 -5.80 12.16 -6.81
C SER A 36 -5.90 10.72 -7.31
N ALA A 37 -4.91 9.88 -7.02
CA ALA A 37 -4.77 8.56 -7.65
C ALA A 37 -5.73 7.50 -7.08
N LYS A 38 -6.15 7.64 -5.81
CA LYS A 38 -6.97 6.63 -5.11
C LYS A 38 -8.35 7.15 -4.72
N LEU A 39 -8.49 8.44 -4.46
CA LEU A 39 -9.79 9.02 -4.07
C LEU A 39 -10.47 9.76 -5.23
N GLY A 40 -9.78 10.04 -6.33
CA GLY A 40 -10.32 10.83 -7.44
C GLY A 40 -10.58 12.28 -7.06
N ILE A 41 -9.89 12.79 -6.03
CA ILE A 41 -10.03 14.17 -5.53
C ILE A 41 -8.85 14.98 -6.06
N GLY A 42 -9.13 16.04 -6.80
CA GLY A 42 -8.09 16.93 -7.35
C GLY A 42 -7.23 17.57 -6.25
N PRO A 43 -5.92 17.83 -6.49
CA PRO A 43 -5.02 18.33 -5.45
C PRO A 43 -5.48 19.61 -4.75
N HIS A 44 -6.09 20.54 -5.50
CA HIS A 44 -6.62 21.80 -4.92
C HIS A 44 -7.74 21.53 -3.92
N THR A 45 -8.74 20.74 -4.32
CA THR A 45 -9.88 20.34 -3.48
C THR A 45 -9.41 19.55 -2.26
N ALA A 46 -8.47 18.63 -2.42
CA ALA A 46 -7.91 17.84 -1.32
C ALA A 46 -7.23 18.73 -0.28
N MET A 47 -6.45 19.74 -0.71
CA MET A 47 -5.81 20.69 0.21
C MET A 47 -6.84 21.54 0.96
N GLN A 48 -7.87 22.08 0.28
CA GLN A 48 -8.93 22.84 0.94
C GLN A 48 -9.66 22.02 2.01
N MET A 49 -9.93 20.74 1.72
CA MET A 49 -10.55 19.84 2.70
C MET A 49 -9.63 19.57 3.89
N ALA A 50 -8.33 19.32 3.65
CA ALA A 50 -7.36 19.12 4.72
C ALA A 50 -7.21 20.37 5.61
N GLU A 51 -7.18 21.57 5.03
CA GLU A 51 -7.15 22.84 5.78
C GLU A 51 -8.40 23.04 6.63
N ARG A 52 -9.57 22.65 6.12
CA ARG A 52 -10.82 22.66 6.89
C ARG A 52 -10.77 21.67 8.06
N LEU A 53 -10.29 20.44 7.83
CA LEU A 53 -10.11 19.44 8.89
C LEU A 53 -9.16 19.95 9.98
N TYR A 54 -8.06 20.60 9.59
CA TYR A 54 -7.12 21.23 10.52
C TYR A 54 -7.79 22.34 11.34
N THR A 55 -8.50 23.25 10.69
CA THR A 55 -9.21 24.36 11.36
C THR A 55 -10.24 23.87 12.38
N GLN A 56 -10.83 22.69 12.13
CA GLN A 56 -11.78 22.03 13.03
C GLN A 56 -11.10 21.14 14.09
N GLY A 57 -9.76 21.03 14.08
CA GLY A 57 -8.97 20.27 15.04
C GLY A 57 -8.93 18.77 14.80
N TYR A 58 -9.34 18.28 13.62
CA TYR A 58 -9.34 16.85 13.31
C TYR A 58 -7.97 16.31 12.94
N ILE A 59 -7.11 17.13 12.33
CA ILE A 59 -5.77 16.75 11.90
C ILE A 59 -4.74 17.82 12.25
N SER A 60 -3.45 17.46 12.26
CA SER A 60 -2.34 18.42 12.31
C SER A 60 -2.24 19.25 11.03
N TYR A 61 -1.41 20.29 11.03
CA TYR A 61 -1.31 21.22 9.91
C TYR A 61 -0.92 20.51 8.60
N PRO A 62 -1.73 20.63 7.51
CA PRO A 62 -1.61 19.75 6.35
C PRO A 62 -0.58 20.22 5.30
N ARG A 63 0.17 21.28 5.60
CA ARG A 63 1.25 21.83 4.77
C ARG A 63 2.57 21.57 5.49
N THR A 64 3.17 20.42 5.19
CA THR A 64 4.42 19.94 5.75
C THR A 64 5.16 19.08 4.73
N GLU A 65 6.48 19.21 4.68
CA GLU A 65 7.37 18.30 3.96
C GLU A 65 7.90 17.16 4.85
N THR A 66 7.76 17.32 6.18
CA THR A 66 8.25 16.39 7.18
C THR A 66 7.54 15.04 7.12
N THR A 67 8.35 13.98 7.15
CA THR A 67 7.92 12.57 7.18
C THR A 67 8.51 11.82 8.38
N LEU A 68 9.14 12.54 9.31
CA LEU A 68 9.69 12.03 10.56
C LEU A 68 8.81 12.49 11.74
N TYR A 69 8.35 11.57 12.56
CA TYR A 69 7.69 11.93 13.82
C TYR A 69 8.73 12.47 14.82
N PRO A 70 8.39 13.51 15.62
CA PRO A 70 9.23 13.99 16.71
C PRO A 70 9.62 12.87 17.70
N LYS A 71 10.80 12.97 18.32
CA LYS A 71 11.30 11.96 19.27
C LYS A 71 10.38 11.73 20.47
N ASN A 72 9.64 12.77 20.88
CA ASN A 72 8.71 12.77 22.00
C ASN A 72 7.24 12.66 21.56
N PHE A 73 6.98 12.19 20.34
CA PHE A 73 5.61 12.03 19.84
C PHE A 73 4.87 10.92 20.61
N ASP A 74 3.71 11.24 21.19
CA ASP A 74 2.88 10.28 21.93
C ASP A 74 1.93 9.53 20.98
N PHE A 75 2.40 8.41 20.46
CA PHE A 75 1.59 7.56 19.58
C PHE A 75 0.40 6.92 20.31
N ILE A 76 0.51 6.66 21.61
CA ILE A 76 -0.56 6.02 22.37
C ILE A 76 -1.71 6.99 22.55
N ASP A 77 -1.45 8.25 22.88
CA ASP A 77 -2.49 9.27 23.01
C ASP A 77 -3.27 9.46 21.69
N VAL A 78 -2.55 9.59 20.57
CA VAL A 78 -3.19 9.70 19.24
C VAL A 78 -4.01 8.45 18.91
N LEU A 79 -3.49 7.24 19.16
CA LEU A 79 -4.27 6.01 18.96
C LEU A 79 -5.52 5.98 19.85
N GLN A 80 -5.39 6.29 21.14
CA GLN A 80 -6.52 6.31 22.08
C GLN A 80 -7.60 7.31 21.64
N SER A 81 -7.21 8.46 21.09
CA SER A 81 -8.16 9.44 20.54
C SER A 81 -9.07 8.86 19.44
N GLN A 82 -8.63 7.80 18.75
CA GLN A 82 -9.33 7.15 17.64
C GLN A 82 -10.10 5.89 18.03
N ARG A 83 -9.98 5.43 19.29
CA ARG A 83 -10.48 4.13 19.76
C ARG A 83 -11.99 3.98 19.67
N SER A 84 -12.75 5.07 19.81
CA SER A 84 -14.22 5.06 19.77
C SER A 84 -14.80 5.00 18.35
N ASN A 85 -13.97 5.04 17.32
CA ASN A 85 -14.45 5.00 15.94
C ASN A 85 -14.94 3.60 15.56
N ASN A 86 -16.17 3.49 15.05
CA ASN A 86 -16.79 2.20 14.70
C ASN A 86 -16.15 1.49 13.50
N VAL A 87 -15.30 2.17 12.71
CA VAL A 87 -14.70 1.64 11.48
C VAL A 87 -13.34 0.99 11.75
N TRP A 88 -12.55 1.52 12.69
CA TRP A 88 -11.18 1.04 12.97
C TRP A 88 -10.83 0.98 14.47
N GLY A 89 -11.77 1.23 15.37
CA GLY A 89 -11.54 1.20 16.82
C GLY A 89 -10.98 -0.14 17.33
N SER A 90 -11.37 -1.26 16.71
CA SER A 90 -10.79 -2.57 16.98
C SER A 90 -9.32 -2.66 16.55
N ASP A 91 -8.97 -2.11 15.38
CA ASP A 91 -7.58 -2.09 14.94
C ASP A 91 -6.69 -1.22 15.84
N VAL A 92 -7.23 -0.10 16.33
CA VAL A 92 -6.58 0.74 17.33
C VAL A 92 -6.32 -0.05 18.61
N GLN A 93 -7.33 -0.77 19.10
CA GLN A 93 -7.20 -1.62 20.28
C GLN A 93 -6.11 -2.66 20.10
N ASP A 94 -6.06 -3.33 18.95
CA ASP A 94 -5.04 -4.32 18.61
C ASP A 94 -3.64 -3.71 18.56
N LEU A 95 -3.46 -2.55 17.94
CA LEU A 95 -2.16 -1.85 17.90
C LEU A 95 -1.66 -1.49 19.31
N ILE A 96 -2.56 -1.15 20.23
CA ILE A 96 -2.20 -0.81 21.61
C ILE A 96 -1.87 -2.07 22.42
N THR A 97 -2.67 -3.14 22.31
CA THR A 97 -2.52 -4.33 23.17
C THR A 97 -1.45 -5.28 22.71
N GLN A 98 -1.30 -5.47 21.39
CA GLN A 98 -0.29 -6.34 20.81
C GLN A 98 1.07 -5.64 20.71
N GLY A 99 1.08 -4.31 20.84
CA GLY A 99 2.23 -3.44 20.63
C GLY A 99 2.35 -3.04 19.17
N PHE A 100 2.58 -1.75 18.94
CA PHE A 100 2.82 -1.22 17.61
C PHE A 100 4.32 -1.21 17.29
N SER A 101 4.65 -1.26 16.01
CA SER A 101 6.03 -1.17 15.54
C SER A 101 6.42 0.30 15.34
N PRO A 102 7.62 0.73 15.78
CA PRO A 102 8.09 2.10 15.57
C PRO A 102 7.97 2.52 14.09
N PRO A 103 7.50 3.75 13.80
CA PRO A 103 7.38 4.22 12.44
C PRO A 103 8.76 4.27 11.76
N ARG A 104 8.76 4.14 10.43
CA ARG A 104 10.01 4.22 9.67
C ARG A 104 10.60 5.62 9.81
N SER A 105 11.93 5.69 9.85
CA SER A 105 12.62 6.98 9.78
C SER A 105 12.25 7.73 8.50
N GLY A 106 12.10 9.04 8.64
CA GLY A 106 11.73 9.96 7.58
C GLY A 106 12.74 11.11 7.46
N HIS A 107 12.28 12.18 6.83
CA HIS A 107 12.98 13.45 6.76
C HIS A 107 12.27 14.47 7.65
N ASP A 108 13.03 15.25 8.40
CA ASP A 108 12.54 16.40 9.15
C ASP A 108 12.94 17.66 8.38
N ALA A 109 11.94 18.40 7.91
CA ALA A 109 12.13 19.64 7.16
C ALA A 109 12.21 20.87 8.08
N GLY A 110 12.01 20.69 9.39
CA GLY A 110 12.01 21.79 10.37
C GLY A 110 10.76 22.67 10.33
N ASP A 111 9.67 22.21 9.71
CA ASP A 111 8.40 22.92 9.55
C ASP A 111 7.35 22.49 10.59
N HIS A 112 6.49 21.55 10.25
CA HIS A 112 5.44 20.99 11.09
C HIS A 112 5.59 19.47 11.15
N PRO A 113 5.15 18.81 12.24
CA PRO A 113 5.10 17.36 12.28
C PRO A 113 4.29 16.76 11.11
N PRO A 114 4.46 15.46 10.82
CA PRO A 114 3.66 14.79 9.79
C PRO A 114 2.16 14.99 9.99
N ILE A 115 1.40 14.84 8.90
CA ILE A 115 -0.06 14.96 8.92
C ILE A 115 -0.64 13.79 9.72
N THR A 116 -1.24 14.08 10.88
CA THR A 116 -1.72 13.09 11.86
C THR A 116 -3.16 13.37 12.28
N PRO A 117 -3.97 12.34 12.58
CA PRO A 117 -5.26 12.55 13.22
C PRO A 117 -5.06 13.08 14.65
N MET A 118 -5.89 14.02 15.07
CA MET A 118 -5.80 14.67 16.39
C MET A 118 -7.09 14.50 17.22
N LYS A 119 -8.21 14.20 16.55
CA LYS A 119 -9.53 14.04 17.17
C LYS A 119 -10.33 13.03 16.37
N ALA A 120 -11.05 12.11 17.04
CA ALA A 120 -11.97 11.21 16.36
C ALA A 120 -13.06 11.98 15.60
N ALA A 121 -13.42 11.46 14.43
CA ALA A 121 -14.56 11.90 13.66
C ALA A 121 -15.37 10.69 13.17
N THR A 122 -16.60 10.95 12.74
CA THR A 122 -17.49 9.98 12.12
C THR A 122 -17.86 10.41 10.69
N PRO A 123 -18.30 9.47 9.83
CA PRO A 123 -18.80 9.80 8.50
C PRO A 123 -19.95 10.81 8.51
N ILE A 124 -20.78 10.79 9.57
CA ILE A 124 -21.93 11.68 9.73
C ILE A 124 -21.48 13.13 9.99
N GLU A 125 -20.43 13.32 10.81
CA GLU A 125 -19.92 14.65 11.14
C GLU A 125 -19.20 15.33 9.97
N LEU A 126 -18.38 14.58 9.23
CA LEU A 126 -17.55 15.14 8.16
C LEU A 126 -18.22 15.11 6.79
N GLY A 127 -18.92 14.02 6.47
CA GLY A 127 -19.58 13.79 5.19
C GLY A 127 -18.62 13.72 3.98
N GLY A 128 -19.09 13.06 2.91
CA GLY A 128 -18.50 13.13 1.57
C GLY A 128 -16.97 12.96 1.52
N ASP A 129 -16.32 13.83 0.74
CA ASP A 129 -14.88 13.78 0.52
C ASP A 129 -14.04 14.21 1.74
N SER A 130 -14.59 15.07 2.63
CA SER A 130 -13.93 15.42 3.89
C SER A 130 -13.72 14.17 4.75
N TRP A 131 -14.74 13.30 4.85
CA TRP A 131 -14.61 12.01 5.52
C TRP A 131 -13.55 11.13 4.85
N ARG A 132 -13.56 11.05 3.51
CA ARG A 132 -12.62 10.19 2.75
C ARG A 132 -11.16 10.60 2.95
N ILE A 133 -10.87 11.90 2.98
CA ILE A 133 -9.54 12.44 3.29
C ILE A 133 -9.15 12.13 4.73
N TYR A 134 -10.05 12.41 5.69
CA TYR A 134 -9.81 12.12 7.12
C TYR A 134 -9.58 10.63 7.39
N GLU A 135 -10.40 9.76 6.80
CA GLU A 135 -10.26 8.31 6.88
C GLU A 135 -8.90 7.86 6.36
N TYR A 136 -8.46 8.38 5.20
CA TYR A 136 -7.15 8.05 4.67
C TYR A 136 -6.01 8.49 5.60
N ILE A 137 -6.05 9.72 6.13
CA ILE A 137 -5.03 10.23 7.07
C ILE A 137 -4.94 9.33 8.30
N THR A 138 -6.10 8.98 8.89
CA THR A 138 -6.17 8.15 10.10
C THR A 138 -5.66 6.73 9.85
N ARG A 139 -6.07 6.12 8.73
CA ARG A 139 -5.61 4.80 8.33
C ARG A 139 -4.13 4.77 7.97
N HIS A 140 -3.63 5.80 7.30
CA HIS A 140 -2.20 5.94 6.99
C HIS A 140 -1.37 6.05 8.25
N PHE A 141 -1.82 6.83 9.25
CA PHE A 141 -1.18 6.89 10.56
C PHE A 141 -1.06 5.49 11.19
N MET A 142 -2.15 4.73 11.27
CA MET A 142 -2.11 3.34 11.77
C MET A 142 -1.20 2.44 10.93
N ALA A 143 -1.16 2.62 9.61
CA ALA A 143 -0.25 1.88 8.73
C ALA A 143 1.23 2.14 9.06
N THR A 144 1.60 3.37 9.44
CA THR A 144 2.98 3.70 9.87
C THR A 144 3.38 2.99 11.17
N LEU A 145 2.41 2.65 12.00
CA LEU A 145 2.59 1.96 13.29
C LEU A 145 2.43 0.43 13.18
N SER A 146 2.02 -0.07 12.02
CA SER A 146 1.89 -1.51 11.78
C SER A 146 3.23 -2.18 11.47
N THR A 147 3.20 -3.49 11.22
CA THR A 147 4.32 -4.28 10.69
C THR A 147 4.41 -4.17 9.18
N ASP A 148 5.53 -4.61 8.62
CA ASP A 148 5.70 -4.72 7.17
C ASP A 148 4.77 -5.79 6.58
N MET A 149 4.43 -5.64 5.30
CA MET A 149 3.66 -6.64 4.56
C MET A 149 4.60 -7.74 4.06
N ILE A 150 4.26 -9.01 4.31
CA ILE A 150 5.05 -10.16 3.88
C ILE A 150 4.25 -10.97 2.85
N HIS A 151 4.89 -11.29 1.73
CA HIS A 151 4.29 -12.06 0.66
C HIS A 151 5.31 -13.02 0.06
N ASP A 152 4.83 -14.21 -0.32
CA ASP A 152 5.65 -15.15 -1.07
C ASP A 152 5.51 -14.85 -2.56
N VAL A 153 6.64 -14.92 -3.27
CA VAL A 153 6.70 -14.76 -4.72
C VAL A 153 7.27 -16.03 -5.32
N VAL A 154 6.53 -16.61 -6.27
CA VAL A 154 7.02 -17.72 -7.09
C VAL A 154 7.32 -17.15 -8.48
N THR A 155 8.56 -17.29 -8.93
CA THR A 155 8.95 -16.97 -10.31
C THR A 155 9.23 -18.26 -11.06
N ILE A 156 8.58 -18.42 -12.21
CA ILE A 156 8.80 -19.53 -13.13
C ILE A 156 9.47 -19.00 -14.38
N ILE A 157 10.54 -19.69 -14.80
CA ILE A 157 11.17 -19.50 -16.11
C ILE A 157 10.91 -20.78 -16.92
N ALA A 158 10.34 -20.60 -18.10
CA ALA A 158 10.12 -21.67 -19.05
C ALA A 158 10.88 -21.40 -20.35
N GLU A 159 11.45 -22.44 -20.93
CA GLU A 159 12.04 -22.40 -22.26
C GLU A 159 11.05 -22.94 -23.29
N ILE A 160 10.84 -22.16 -24.34
CA ILE A 160 9.93 -22.46 -25.45
C ILE A 160 10.71 -22.22 -26.74
N GLY A 161 11.10 -23.30 -27.41
CA GLY A 161 12.06 -23.22 -28.52
C GLY A 161 13.41 -22.70 -28.01
N SER A 162 13.93 -21.63 -28.60
CA SER A 162 15.16 -20.96 -28.18
C SER A 162 14.93 -19.73 -27.29
N GLN A 163 13.70 -19.49 -26.83
CA GLN A 163 13.34 -18.31 -26.06
C GLN A 163 12.96 -18.65 -24.62
N SER A 164 13.29 -17.74 -23.70
CA SER A 164 12.93 -17.84 -22.29
C SER A 164 11.75 -16.93 -21.97
N PHE A 165 10.73 -17.50 -21.32
CA PHE A 165 9.55 -16.81 -20.86
C PHE A 165 9.51 -16.81 -19.33
N ARG A 166 9.08 -15.70 -18.75
CA ARG A 166 9.00 -15.52 -17.30
C ARG A 166 7.57 -15.22 -16.89
N THR A 167 7.12 -15.88 -15.83
CA THR A 167 5.91 -15.50 -15.10
C THR A 167 6.17 -15.48 -13.61
N SER A 168 5.35 -14.73 -12.88
CA SER A 168 5.42 -14.67 -11.42
C SER A 168 4.03 -14.65 -10.81
N SER A 169 3.86 -15.38 -9.71
CA SER A 169 2.75 -15.24 -8.79
C SER A 169 3.21 -14.65 -7.47
N SER A 170 2.27 -14.10 -6.74
CA SER A 170 2.47 -13.66 -5.37
C SER A 170 1.30 -14.07 -4.51
N GLU A 171 1.58 -14.49 -3.28
CA GLU A 171 0.59 -14.85 -2.28
C GLU A 171 0.84 -14.04 -1.02
N LEU A 172 -0.18 -13.34 -0.51
CA LEU A 172 -0.07 -12.59 0.73
C LEU A 172 0.05 -13.56 1.91
N LYS A 173 1.12 -13.43 2.72
CA LYS A 173 1.32 -14.22 3.95
C LYS A 173 0.92 -13.45 5.19
N TYR A 174 1.38 -12.20 5.29
CA TYR A 174 1.02 -11.31 6.38
C TYR A 174 0.67 -9.93 5.80
N PRO A 175 -0.55 -9.41 6.03
CA PRO A 175 -0.95 -8.12 5.48
C PRO A 175 -0.13 -6.95 6.05
N GLY A 176 0.23 -7.01 7.34
CA GLY A 176 0.90 -5.91 8.02
C GLY A 176 0.15 -4.59 7.80
N PHE A 177 0.88 -3.53 7.46
CA PHE A 177 0.33 -2.19 7.20
C PHE A 177 -0.73 -2.16 6.08
N SER A 178 -0.71 -3.13 5.17
CA SER A 178 -1.57 -3.10 4.00
C SER A 178 -3.04 -3.28 4.35
N LYS A 179 -3.37 -3.83 5.53
CA LYS A 179 -4.75 -3.95 6.01
C LYS A 179 -5.42 -2.60 6.22
N PHE A 180 -4.63 -1.55 6.43
CA PHE A 180 -5.13 -0.20 6.69
C PHE A 180 -5.36 0.61 5.42
N LEU A 181 -4.68 0.30 4.31
CA LEU A 181 -4.69 1.16 3.12
C LEU A 181 -5.77 0.75 2.11
N PRO A 182 -6.20 1.66 1.20
CA PRO A 182 -7.20 1.34 0.18
C PRO A 182 -6.84 0.12 -0.68
N LYS A 183 -7.85 -0.73 -0.96
CA LYS A 183 -7.74 -1.92 -1.84
C LYS A 183 -7.21 -1.52 -3.23
N GLY A 184 -6.29 -2.32 -3.78
CA GLY A 184 -5.56 -1.98 -5.02
C GLY A 184 -4.24 -1.22 -4.80
N SER A 185 -3.83 -1.07 -3.55
CA SER A 185 -2.45 -0.71 -3.15
C SER A 185 -1.58 -1.96 -2.89
N THR A 186 -2.16 -3.14 -3.06
CA THR A 186 -1.59 -4.46 -2.79
C THR A 186 -1.59 -5.34 -4.04
N ILE A 187 -0.82 -6.43 -3.95
CA ILE A 187 -0.32 -7.20 -5.08
C ILE A 187 -1.47 -7.88 -5.82
N ASN A 188 -1.42 -7.87 -7.16
CA ASN A 188 -2.30 -8.68 -7.99
C ASN A 188 -2.00 -10.16 -7.75
N GLU A 189 -2.84 -10.82 -6.96
CA GLU A 189 -2.77 -12.25 -6.73
C GLU A 189 -3.09 -13.00 -8.04
N ARG A 190 -2.04 -13.37 -8.77
CA ARG A 190 -2.15 -14.37 -9.82
C ARG A 190 -1.79 -15.70 -9.20
N SER A 191 -2.69 -16.67 -9.29
CA SER A 191 -2.39 -18.04 -8.88
C SER A 191 -1.57 -18.74 -9.96
N ILE A 192 -0.48 -19.39 -9.54
CA ILE A 192 0.26 -20.35 -10.36
C ILE A 192 0.00 -21.73 -9.73
N PRO A 193 -0.29 -22.78 -10.53
CA PRO A 193 -0.50 -24.12 -10.00
C PRO A 193 0.70 -24.57 -9.16
N SER A 194 0.45 -24.92 -7.90
CA SER A 194 1.47 -25.39 -6.96
C SER A 194 2.12 -26.72 -7.36
N MET A 195 1.52 -27.41 -8.34
CA MET A 195 1.91 -28.74 -8.81
C MET A 195 3.10 -28.72 -9.77
N LEU A 196 3.48 -27.56 -10.32
CA LEU A 196 4.57 -27.43 -11.28
C LEU A 196 5.94 -27.66 -10.63
N ARG A 197 6.81 -28.37 -11.33
CA ARG A 197 8.19 -28.70 -10.92
C ARG A 197 9.19 -28.29 -11.99
N GLU A 198 10.43 -28.10 -11.55
CA GLU A 198 11.53 -27.95 -12.51
C GLU A 198 11.65 -29.22 -13.36
N ASN A 199 11.92 -29.02 -14.63
CA ASN A 199 11.94 -30.00 -15.70
C ASN A 199 10.58 -30.52 -16.18
N ASP A 200 9.46 -30.05 -15.61
CA ASP A 200 8.15 -30.37 -16.17
C ASP A 200 8.03 -29.86 -17.61
N GLU A 201 7.45 -30.71 -18.46
CA GLU A 201 7.05 -30.35 -19.81
C GLU A 201 5.68 -29.69 -19.78
N ILE A 202 5.54 -28.57 -20.49
CA ILE A 202 4.30 -27.81 -20.58
C ILE A 202 3.79 -27.80 -22.03
N LEU A 203 2.47 -27.89 -22.20
CA LEU A 203 1.82 -27.71 -23.48
C LEU A 203 1.54 -26.23 -23.73
N ILE A 204 1.83 -25.78 -24.95
CA ILE A 204 1.59 -24.41 -25.35
C ILE A 204 0.20 -24.31 -25.96
N SER A 205 -0.67 -23.54 -25.30
CA SER A 205 -2.02 -23.28 -25.77
C SER A 205 -2.05 -22.25 -26.91
N GLU A 206 -1.25 -21.19 -26.81
CA GLU A 206 -1.25 -20.10 -27.77
C GLU A 206 0.09 -19.32 -27.74
N ILE A 207 0.55 -18.86 -28.91
CA ILE A 207 1.69 -17.95 -29.05
C ILE A 207 1.22 -16.71 -29.82
N LYS A 208 1.22 -15.56 -29.14
CA LYS A 208 0.92 -14.25 -29.75
C LYS A 208 2.20 -13.46 -29.95
N ILE A 209 2.32 -12.83 -31.11
CA ILE A 209 3.34 -11.80 -31.36
C ILE A 209 2.58 -10.48 -31.41
N ASN A 210 2.75 -9.66 -30.38
CA ASN A 210 2.10 -8.36 -30.30
C ASN A 210 3.04 -7.28 -30.81
N ASN A 211 2.59 -6.53 -31.81
CA ASN A 211 3.29 -5.34 -32.27
C ASN A 211 2.79 -4.15 -31.44
N HIS A 212 3.67 -3.58 -30.64
CA HIS A 212 3.39 -2.36 -29.88
C HIS A 212 4.31 -1.23 -30.34
N MET A 213 3.75 -0.03 -30.48
CA MET A 213 4.52 1.21 -30.64
C MET A 213 4.64 1.89 -29.28
N THR A 214 5.77 2.53 -29.02
CA THR A 214 5.95 3.35 -27.81
C THR A 214 4.96 4.51 -27.84
N GLN A 215 4.20 4.71 -26.77
CA GLN A 215 3.35 5.87 -26.61
C GLN A 215 4.16 7.05 -26.06
N ALA A 216 3.85 8.25 -26.54
CA ALA A 216 4.36 9.47 -25.93
C ALA A 216 3.76 9.65 -24.51
N PRO A 217 4.46 10.33 -23.59
CA PRO A 217 3.99 10.56 -22.23
C PRO A 217 2.64 11.31 -22.16
#